data_AF-A0A2E8RXW2-F1
#
_entry.id   AF-A0A2E8RXW2-F1
#
_cell.length_a   1.000
_cell.length_b   1.000
_cell.length_c   1.000
_cell.angle_alpha   90.00
_cell.angle_beta   90.00
_cell.angle_gamma   90.00
#
_symmetry.space_group_name_H-M   'P 1'
#
loop_
_entity.id
_entity.type
_entity.pdbx_description
1 polymer ?
#
loop_
_entity_poly.entity_id
_entity_poly.type
_entity_poly.pdbx_seq_one_letter_code
_entity_poly.pdbx_strand_id
1 'polypeptide(L)'
;MSDIEMATGEETLGEWTLNYVPPVGGRYTGKLQVTNHRLLFDAQFDTSVSGTLGELLVTGGGPHGYLSIPRSAISRVDVKTSFFKKKVVVMVGEQQAHTFDYGMLSVKKIAAAIQG
;
A
#
# COMPACT_ATOMS: atom_id res chain seq x y z
N MET A 1 4.03 -17.84 -1.24
CA MET A 1 4.77 -16.60 -1.00
C MET A 1 5.54 -16.31 -2.26
N SER A 2 5.20 -15.25 -2.98
CA SER A 2 5.99 -14.82 -4.13
C SER A 2 7.20 -14.07 -3.58
N ASP A 3 8.41 -14.55 -3.84
CA ASP A 3 9.63 -13.82 -3.52
C ASP A 3 9.68 -12.56 -4.39
N ILE A 4 9.40 -11.39 -3.80
CA ILE A 4 9.53 -10.12 -4.51
C ILE A 4 11.03 -9.80 -4.57
N GLU A 5 11.58 -9.75 -5.79
CA GLU A 5 12.98 -9.39 -5.99
C GLU A 5 13.26 -7.97 -5.48
N MET A 6 14.17 -7.88 -4.50
CA MET A 6 14.64 -6.62 -3.94
C MET A 6 15.75 -6.05 -4.83
N ALA A 7 15.68 -4.76 -5.13
CA ALA A 7 16.76 -4.08 -5.83
C ALA A 7 18.04 -4.05 -4.98
N THR A 8 19.20 -3.88 -5.61
CA THR A 8 20.48 -3.73 -4.89
C THR A 8 20.40 -2.55 -3.92
N GLY A 9 20.67 -2.80 -2.63
CA GLY A 9 20.57 -1.79 -1.57
C GLY A 9 19.15 -1.49 -1.09
N GLU A 10 18.14 -2.23 -1.58
CA GLU A 10 16.78 -2.13 -1.08
C GLU A 10 16.66 -2.86 0.27
N GLU A 11 16.25 -2.12 1.31
CA GLU A 11 16.09 -2.63 2.66
C GLU A 11 14.65 -2.48 3.13
N THR A 12 14.16 -3.47 3.87
CA THR A 12 12.81 -3.43 4.44
C THR A 12 12.80 -2.59 5.71
N LEU A 13 12.02 -1.51 5.71
CA LEU A 13 11.82 -0.62 6.85
C LEU A 13 10.66 -1.07 7.73
N GLY A 14 9.74 -1.84 7.16
CA GLY A 14 8.71 -2.52 7.93
C GLY A 14 7.67 -3.20 7.06
N GLU A 15 6.82 -3.96 7.74
CA GLU A 15 5.88 -4.87 7.10
C GLU A 15 4.59 -4.95 7.93
N TRP A 16 3.44 -4.86 7.24
CA TRP A 16 2.13 -4.86 7.86
C TRP A 16 1.11 -5.55 6.97
N THR A 17 0.35 -6.51 7.50
CA THR A 17 -0.91 -6.92 6.88
C THR A 17 -1.93 -5.80 7.09
N LEU A 18 -2.64 -5.34 6.06
CA LEU A 18 -3.63 -4.26 6.17
C LEU A 18 -4.62 -4.23 5.01
N ASN A 19 -5.59 -3.31 5.09
CA ASN A 19 -6.47 -3.04 3.96
C ASN A 19 -5.92 -1.92 3.11
N TYR A 20 -6.01 -2.10 1.81
CA TYR A 20 -5.68 -1.14 0.79
C TYR A 20 -6.93 -0.78 -0.01
N VAL A 21 -7.10 0.52 -0.25
CA VAL A 21 -8.10 1.09 -1.15
C VAL A 21 -7.34 1.91 -2.21
N PRO A 22 -7.34 1.49 -3.48
CA PRO A 22 -6.77 2.23 -4.59
C PRO A 22 -7.54 3.52 -4.88
N PRO A 23 -6.97 4.43 -5.70
CA PRO A 23 -7.71 5.60 -6.19
C PRO A 23 -9.00 5.25 -6.94
N VAL A 24 -9.00 4.11 -7.63
CA VAL A 24 -10.14 3.55 -8.36
C VAL A 24 -10.18 2.04 -8.08
N GLY A 25 -11.34 1.51 -7.70
CA GLY A 25 -11.53 0.06 -7.46
C GLY A 25 -12.09 -0.29 -6.08
N GLY A 26 -11.90 -1.57 -5.71
CA GLY A 26 -12.42 -2.18 -4.48
C GLY A 26 -11.52 -2.03 -3.25
N ARG A 27 -11.82 -2.78 -2.18
CA ARG A 27 -10.96 -2.87 -0.99
C ARG A 27 -10.28 -4.23 -0.95
N TYR A 28 -8.98 -4.22 -0.73
CA TYR A 28 -8.15 -5.43 -0.71
C TYR A 28 -7.50 -5.58 0.64
N THR A 29 -7.48 -6.79 1.19
CA THR A 29 -6.68 -7.12 2.37
C THR A 29 -5.42 -7.84 1.90
N GLY A 30 -4.28 -7.39 2.37
CA GLY A 30 -3.00 -7.86 1.86
C GLY A 30 -1.84 -7.39 2.71
N LYS A 31 -0.64 -7.61 2.21
CA LYS A 31 0.61 -7.34 2.91
C LYS A 31 1.28 -6.10 2.31
N LEU A 32 1.41 -5.05 3.10
CA LEU A 32 2.24 -3.87 2.78
C LEU A 32 3.65 -4.09 3.31
N GLN A 33 4.63 -4.10 2.41
CA GLN A 33 6.04 -4.01 2.72
C GLN A 33 6.53 -2.61 2.32
N VAL A 34 7.13 -1.90 3.27
CA VAL A 34 7.72 -0.59 3.03
C VAL A 34 9.22 -0.77 3.01
N THR A 35 9.85 -0.37 1.92
CA THR A 35 11.30 -0.39 1.77
C THR A 35 11.85 1.03 1.71
N ASN A 36 13.17 1.18 1.75
CA ASN A 36 13.86 2.44 1.49
C ASN A 36 13.74 2.91 0.02
N HIS A 37 13.19 2.10 -0.90
CA HIS A 37 13.02 2.44 -2.32
C HIS A 37 11.55 2.62 -2.74
N ARG A 38 10.64 1.78 -2.23
CA ARG A 38 9.24 1.70 -2.69
C ARG A 38 8.31 1.14 -1.61
N LEU A 39 7.02 1.24 -1.89
CA LEU A 39 5.95 0.58 -1.16
C LEU A 39 5.46 -0.57 -2.04
N LEU A 40 5.43 -1.76 -1.47
CA LEU A 40 4.97 -2.98 -2.13
C LEU A 40 3.73 -3.47 -1.41
N PHE A 41 2.60 -3.60 -2.10
CA PHE A 41 1.40 -4.20 -1.53
C PHE A 41 1.00 -5.43 -2.33
N ASP A 42 1.03 -6.58 -1.65
CA ASP A 42 0.60 -7.88 -2.15
C ASP A 42 -0.83 -8.17 -1.69
N ALA A 43 -1.78 -8.12 -2.62
CA ALA A 43 -3.19 -8.36 -2.34
C ALA A 43 -3.45 -9.86 -2.14
N GLN A 44 -3.83 -10.24 -0.92
CA GLN A 44 -4.10 -11.66 -0.59
C GLN A 44 -5.58 -12.01 -0.68
N PHE A 45 -6.46 -11.04 -0.41
CA PHE A 45 -7.92 -11.22 -0.44
C PHE A 45 -8.61 -10.00 -1.04
N ASP A 46 -9.49 -10.22 -2.02
CA ASP A 46 -10.47 -9.20 -2.44
C ASP A 46 -11.64 -9.21 -1.46
N THR A 47 -11.91 -8.07 -0.83
CA THR A 47 -13.03 -7.91 0.12
C THR A 47 -14.16 -7.07 -0.47
N SER A 48 -14.11 -6.77 -1.77
CA SER A 48 -15.14 -6.04 -2.50
C SER A 48 -16.24 -6.98 -3.03
N VAL A 49 -17.48 -6.49 -3.02
CA VAL A 49 -18.68 -7.25 -3.44
C VAL A 49 -18.81 -7.34 -4.98
N SER A 50 -17.89 -6.74 -5.73
CA SER A 50 -17.90 -6.74 -7.20
C SER A 50 -16.46 -6.75 -7.69
N GLY A 51 -15.84 -7.92 -7.59
CA GLY A 51 -14.48 -8.18 -8.00
C GLY A 51 -14.28 -7.91 -9.49
N THR A 52 -13.63 -6.80 -9.79
CA THR A 52 -12.72 -6.69 -10.93
C THR A 52 -11.49 -5.94 -10.41
N LEU A 53 -10.32 -6.56 -10.53
CA LEU A 53 -9.03 -5.93 -10.28
C LEU A 53 -8.78 -4.90 -11.40
N GLY A 54 -9.57 -3.82 -11.40
CA GLY A 54 -9.47 -2.75 -12.37
C GLY A 54 -8.14 -2.03 -12.19
N GLU A 55 -7.25 -2.17 -13.18
CA GLU A 55 -6.05 -1.36 -13.43
C GLU A 55 -5.29 -0.88 -12.18
N LEU A 56 -4.98 -1.80 -11.26
CA LEU A 56 -3.81 -1.57 -10.42
C LEU A 56 -2.61 -1.50 -11.37
N LEU A 57 -1.74 -0.51 -11.24
CA LEU A 57 -0.49 -0.44 -12.00
C LEU A 57 0.37 -1.69 -11.68
N VAL A 58 0.11 -2.77 -12.41
CA VAL A 58 0.79 -4.06 -12.32
C VAL A 58 2.18 -3.86 -12.90
N THR A 59 3.13 -3.50 -12.05
CA THR A 59 4.55 -3.47 -12.42
C THR A 59 5.20 -4.78 -11.98
N GLY A 60 4.63 -5.88 -12.49
CA GLY A 60 5.30 -7.17 -12.65
C GLY A 60 4.56 -8.38 -12.06
N GLY A 61 5.14 -9.55 -12.32
CA GLY A 61 4.43 -10.81 -12.46
C GLY A 61 4.15 -11.54 -11.15
N GLY A 62 2.87 -11.67 -10.82
CA GLY A 62 2.32 -12.65 -9.88
C GLY A 62 0.82 -12.81 -10.15
N PRO A 63 0.21 -13.99 -9.87
CA PRO A 63 -1.18 -14.28 -10.22
C PRO A 63 -2.23 -13.39 -9.50
N HIS A 64 -1.84 -12.64 -8.47
CA HIS A 64 -2.73 -11.78 -7.68
C HIS A 64 -2.54 -10.27 -7.91
N GLY A 65 -1.55 -9.87 -8.73
CA GLY A 65 -1.20 -8.46 -8.92
C GLY A 65 -0.62 -7.83 -7.64
N TYR A 66 0.40 -7.02 -7.79
CA TYR A 66 0.95 -6.25 -6.68
C TYR A 66 1.03 -4.77 -7.06
N LEU A 67 0.80 -3.92 -6.07
CA LEU A 67 1.04 -2.49 -6.18
C LEU A 67 2.51 -2.23 -5.83
N SER A 68 3.21 -1.52 -6.70
CA SER A 68 4.55 -1.00 -6.41
C SER A 68 4.55 0.52 -6.61
N ILE A 69 4.66 1.29 -5.53
CA ILE A 69 4.78 2.75 -5.57
C ILE A 69 6.23 3.12 -5.24
N PRO A 70 7.02 3.64 -6.20
CA PRO A 70 8.35 4.14 -5.90
C PRO A 70 8.26 5.36 -4.99
N ARG A 71 9.18 5.49 -4.03
CA ARG A 71 9.20 6.63 -3.09
C ARG A 71 9.28 7.97 -3.80
N SER A 72 10.02 8.04 -4.91
CA SER A 72 10.15 9.24 -5.74
C SER A 72 8.82 9.72 -6.36
N ALA A 73 7.81 8.85 -6.46
CA ALA A 73 6.49 9.21 -6.96
C ALA A 73 5.52 9.68 -5.86
N ILE A 74 5.89 9.52 -4.58
CA ILE A 74 5.06 9.94 -3.45
C ILE A 74 5.20 11.46 -3.28
N SER A 75 4.13 12.19 -3.53
CA SER A 75 4.09 13.64 -3.37
C SER A 75 3.72 14.06 -1.94
N ARG A 76 2.88 13.27 -1.26
CA ARG A 76 2.42 13.57 0.10
C ARG A 76 1.97 12.31 0.84
N VAL A 77 2.14 12.30 2.16
CA VAL A 77 1.64 11.26 3.05
C VAL A 77 0.78 11.91 4.14
N ASP A 78 -0.51 11.61 4.14
CA ASP A 78 -1.48 12.15 5.12
C ASP A 78 -1.90 11.06 6.11
N VAL A 79 -1.81 11.35 7.41
CA VAL A 79 -2.38 10.48 8.45
C VAL A 79 -3.75 11.03 8.85
N LYS A 80 -4.81 10.27 8.56
CA LYS A 80 -6.18 10.64 8.94
C LYS A 80 -6.66 9.75 10.08
N THR A 81 -7.03 10.36 11.21
CA THR A 81 -7.57 9.67 12.38
C THR A 81 -8.94 10.21 12.73
N SER A 82 -9.96 9.37 12.74
CA SER A 82 -11.30 9.71 13.26
C SER A 82 -11.80 8.57 14.13
N PHE A 83 -12.07 8.83 15.42
CA PHE A 83 -12.60 7.99 16.53
C PHE A 83 -12.35 6.46 16.53
N PHE A 84 -12.54 5.73 15.42
CA PHE A 84 -12.26 4.29 15.26
C PHE A 84 -11.59 3.88 13.93
N LYS A 85 -11.32 4.84 13.05
CA LYS A 85 -10.74 4.61 11.72
C LYS A 85 -9.48 5.44 11.59
N LYS A 86 -8.35 4.75 11.69
CA LYS A 86 -7.03 5.30 11.42
C LYS A 86 -6.59 4.83 10.04
N LYS A 87 -6.15 5.76 9.19
CA LYS A 87 -5.66 5.45 7.84
C LYS A 87 -4.48 6.34 7.46
N VAL A 88 -3.62 5.79 6.62
CA VAL A 88 -2.54 6.51 5.93
C VAL A 88 -2.98 6.67 4.48
N VAL A 89 -2.92 7.89 3.96
CA VAL A 89 -3.20 8.20 2.56
C VAL A 89 -1.90 8.64 1.90
N VAL A 90 -1.46 7.87 0.91
CA VAL A 90 -0.28 8.14 0.09
C VAL A 90 -0.75 8.77 -1.20
N MET A 91 -0.36 10.02 -1.45
CA MET A 91 -0.62 10.72 -2.69
C MET A 91 0.50 10.43 -3.68
N VAL A 92 0.13 9.97 -4.87
CA VAL A 92 1.04 9.78 -6.01
C VAL A 92 0.66 10.83 -7.07
N GLY A 93 1.59 11.73 -7.40
CA GLY A 93 1.27 12.93 -8.18
C GLY A 93 0.19 13.80 -7.52
N GLU A 94 -0.66 14.46 -8.30
CA GLU A 94 -1.69 15.38 -7.77
C GLU A 94 -3.05 14.74 -7.46
N GLN A 95 -3.37 13.59 -8.08
CA GLN A 95 -4.75 13.07 -8.08
C GLN A 95 -4.90 11.61 -7.64
N GLN A 96 -3.80 10.87 -7.43
CA GLN A 96 -3.90 9.44 -7.06
C GLN A 96 -3.74 9.25 -5.56
N ALA A 97 -4.87 9.08 -4.85
CA ALA A 97 -4.89 8.84 -3.41
C ALA A 97 -4.95 7.33 -3.10
N HIS A 98 -3.85 6.77 -2.62
CA HIS A 98 -3.74 5.37 -2.19
C HIS A 98 -3.95 5.30 -0.68
N THR A 99 -5.03 4.65 -0.24
CA THR A 99 -5.36 4.59 1.19
C THR A 99 -5.00 3.23 1.78
N PHE A 100 -4.20 3.24 2.83
CA PHE A 100 -3.88 2.08 3.65
C PHE A 100 -4.56 2.27 5.02
N ASP A 101 -5.50 1.38 5.34
CA ASP A 101 -6.19 1.40 6.61
C ASP A 101 -6.00 0.11 7.37
N TYR A 102 -5.89 0.28 8.68
CA TYR A 102 -5.72 -0.83 9.59
C TYR A 102 -6.48 -0.49 10.86
N GLY A 103 -7.60 -1.19 11.08
CA GLY A 103 -8.57 -0.89 12.14
C GLY A 103 -7.94 -0.41 13.46
N MET A 104 -7.49 -1.35 14.31
CA MET A 104 -7.05 -1.04 15.68
C MET A 104 -5.54 -0.83 15.90
N LEU A 105 -4.64 -1.16 14.95
CA LEU A 105 -3.19 -0.86 15.12
C LEU A 105 -2.82 0.60 14.84
N SER A 106 -1.63 0.95 15.34
CA SER A 106 -1.05 2.28 15.24
C SER A 106 -0.55 2.59 13.82
N VAL A 107 -1.38 3.27 13.03
CA VAL A 107 -0.99 3.86 11.73
C VAL A 107 0.21 4.81 11.79
N LYS A 108 0.59 5.28 12.99
CA LYS A 108 1.76 6.15 13.17
C LYS A 108 3.06 5.47 12.75
N LYS A 109 3.22 4.17 13.05
CA LYS A 109 4.43 3.41 12.67
C LYS A 109 4.52 3.23 11.15
N ILE A 110 3.38 2.96 10.51
CA ILE A 110 3.28 2.83 9.05
C ILE A 110 3.61 4.17 8.39
N ALA A 111 2.99 5.26 8.84
CA ALA A 111 3.25 6.59 8.29
C ALA A 111 4.72 7.00 8.44
N ALA A 112 5.32 6.79 9.61
CA ALA A 112 6.74 7.07 9.84
C ALA A 112 7.63 6.26 8.89
N ALA A 113 7.39 4.95 8.73
CA ALA A 113 8.16 4.12 7.81
C ALA A 113 8.01 4.58 6.34
N ILE A 114 6.81 5.00 5.93
CA ILE A 114 6.57 5.51 4.57
C ILE A 114 7.25 6.87 4.37
N GLN A 115 7.27 7.74 5.38
CA GLN A 115 7.94 9.03 5.30
C GLN A 115 9.46 8.90 5.25
N GLY A 116 10.03 7.91 5.96
CA GLY A 116 11.48 7.71 6.05
C GLY A 116 12.09 8.63 7.09
#